data_AF-A0A5C3PD15-F1
#
_entry.id   AF-A0A5C3PD15-F1
#
_cell.length_a   1.000
_cell.length_b   1.000
_cell.length_c   1.000
_cell.angle_alpha   90.00
_cell.angle_beta   90.00
_cell.angle_gamma   90.00
#
_symmetry.space_group_name_H-M   'P 1'
#
loop_
_entity.id
_entity.type
_entity.pdbx_description
1 polymer ?
#
loop_
_entity_poly.entity_id
_entity_poly.type
_entity_poly.pdbx_seq_one_letter_code
_entity_poly.pdbx_strand_id
1 'polypeptide(L)'
;MFDPISAHDTRKSASHPLRQSIINLVRAVGKLRASSTSSATPSAATPVSPLSQLTAVIDVPSSSLDHVSAALSELYIHVVTPHPPSEPQPGGEVKNDAHYLLTSLALFTTHEPCIMCSMALLHSRVKEVFYLIPMTKTGGCGSLTCVPRLEGVNHRYTVNVWKHAGAWDTSEWVKESGLAVEEACDA
;
A
#
# COMPACT_ATOMS: atom_id res chain seq x y z
N MET A 1 7.01 -18.91 10.52
CA MET A 1 5.79 -18.06 10.50
C MET A 1 6.29 -16.64 10.74
N PHE A 2 6.10 -15.70 9.81
CA PHE A 2 6.55 -14.31 10.02
C PHE A 2 5.55 -13.60 10.93
N ASP A 3 6.04 -12.96 11.99
CA ASP A 3 5.18 -12.14 12.85
C ASP A 3 4.62 -10.95 12.06
N PRO A 4 3.33 -10.63 12.19
CA PRO A 4 2.73 -9.50 11.50
C PRO A 4 3.34 -8.19 12.00
N ILE A 5 3.83 -7.37 11.07
CA ILE A 5 4.36 -6.04 11.36
C ILE A 5 3.18 -5.08 11.45
N SER A 6 3.11 -4.31 12.54
CA SER A 6 2.08 -3.30 12.76
C SER A 6 2.69 -1.91 13.00
N ALA A 7 1.93 -0.88 12.65
CA ALA A 7 2.26 0.51 12.96
C ALA A 7 0.96 1.32 13.16
N HIS A 8 1.04 2.39 13.95
CA HIS A 8 -0.09 3.26 14.25
C HIS A 8 0.21 4.70 13.84
N ASP A 9 -0.85 5.52 13.79
CA ASP A 9 -0.77 6.95 13.52
C ASP A 9 -0.11 7.66 14.70
N THR A 10 0.92 8.45 14.44
CA THR A 10 1.65 9.21 15.47
C THR A 10 1.62 10.71 15.19
N ARG A 11 0.64 11.21 14.43
CA ARG A 11 0.52 12.65 14.13
C ARG A 11 0.38 13.48 15.40
N LYS A 12 -0.48 13.03 16.34
CA LYS A 12 -0.72 13.69 17.63
C LYS A 12 0.50 13.58 18.56
N SER A 13 1.02 12.37 18.78
CA SER A 13 2.12 12.12 19.73
C SER A 13 3.49 12.66 19.29
N ALA A 14 3.76 12.72 17.99
CA ALA A 14 5.02 13.25 17.46
C ALA A 14 4.89 14.67 16.88
N SER A 15 3.72 15.31 17.03
CA SER A 15 3.40 16.64 16.50
C SER A 15 3.85 16.86 15.05
N HIS A 16 3.61 15.87 14.19
CA HIS A 16 4.11 15.87 12.81
C HIS A 16 3.02 15.40 11.82
N PRO A 17 2.57 16.25 10.88
CA PRO A 17 1.37 15.99 10.07
C PRO A 17 1.50 14.77 9.14
N LEU A 18 2.71 14.44 8.68
CA LEU A 18 2.92 13.30 7.76
C LEU A 18 3.17 11.95 8.46
N ARG A 19 3.09 11.87 9.80
CA ARG A 19 3.34 10.62 10.53
C ARG A 19 2.10 9.75 10.69
N GLN A 20 1.52 9.39 9.54
CA GLN A 20 0.37 8.48 9.45
C GLN A 20 0.81 7.01 9.65
N SER A 21 -0.13 6.15 10.01
CA SER A 21 0.09 4.72 10.26
C SER A 21 0.78 4.01 9.09
N ILE A 22 0.34 4.25 7.86
CA ILE A 22 0.88 3.63 6.65
C ILE A 22 2.33 4.06 6.39
N ILE A 23 2.64 5.36 6.54
CA ILE A 23 4.01 5.87 6.39
C ILE A 23 4.92 5.26 7.46
N ASN A 24 4.42 5.14 8.69
CA ASN A 24 5.14 4.50 9.78
C ASN A 24 5.39 3.02 9.50
N LEU A 25 4.42 2.31 8.92
CA LEU A 25 4.53 0.91 8.53
C LEU A 25 5.58 0.71 7.44
N VAL A 26 5.51 1.46 6.34
CA VAL A 26 6.48 1.38 5.23
C VAL A 26 7.91 1.56 5.76
N ARG A 27 8.10 2.54 6.66
CA ARG A 27 9.40 2.77 7.32
C ARG A 27 9.82 1.59 8.19
N ALA A 28 8.90 1.01 8.97
CA ALA A 28 9.19 -0.12 9.84
C ALA A 28 9.62 -1.36 9.03
N VAL A 29 8.92 -1.66 7.94
CA VAL A 29 9.27 -2.75 7.02
C VAL A 29 10.65 -2.51 6.38
N GLY A 30 10.93 -1.28 5.95
CA GLY A 30 12.24 -0.91 5.39
C GLY A 30 13.37 -1.10 6.40
N LYS A 31 13.18 -0.67 7.66
CA LYS A 31 14.17 -0.87 8.74
C LYS A 31 14.41 -2.35 9.04
N LEU A 32 13.34 -3.14 9.13
CA LEU A 32 13.43 -4.57 9.38
C LEU A 32 14.27 -5.25 8.28
N ARG A 33 13.93 -4.99 7.01
CA ARG A 33 14.64 -5.58 5.86
C ARG A 33 16.10 -5.13 5.79
N ALA A 34 16.39 -3.87 6.11
CA ALA A 34 17.77 -3.37 6.18
C ALA A 34 18.58 -4.07 7.29
N SER A 35 17.97 -4.31 8.46
CA SER A 35 18.63 -5.00 9.58
C SER A 35 18.90 -6.49 9.30
N SER A 36 18.04 -7.15 8.52
CA SER A 36 18.23 -8.54 8.12
C SER A 36 19.46 -8.74 7.23
N THR A 37 19.71 -7.81 6.30
CA THR A 37 20.84 -7.87 5.36
C THR A 37 22.21 -7.79 6.06
N SER A 38 22.33 -7.04 7.16
CA SER A 38 23.60 -6.90 7.90
C SER A 38 24.05 -8.15 8.67
N SER A 39 23.21 -9.19 8.78
CA SER A 39 23.52 -10.43 9.52
C SER A 39 24.08 -11.55 8.64
N ALA A 40 24.12 -11.37 7.32
CA ALA A 40 24.73 -12.34 6.40
C ALA A 40 26.24 -12.06 6.27
N THR A 41 27.07 -13.05 6.61
CA THR A 41 28.52 -13.05 6.42
C THR A 41 28.90 -12.61 5.00
N PRO A 42 29.92 -11.74 4.81
CA PRO A 42 30.29 -11.28 3.47
C PRO A 42 30.85 -12.46 2.65
N SER A 43 30.03 -13.04 1.79
CA SER A 43 30.53 -13.85 0.68
C SER A 43 31.06 -12.89 -0.38
N ALA A 44 32.31 -13.10 -0.77
CA ALA A 44 33.10 -12.20 -1.61
C ALA A 44 32.31 -11.68 -2.82
N ALA A 45 32.08 -10.37 -2.84
CA ALA A 45 31.45 -9.69 -3.97
C ALA A 45 32.44 -9.62 -5.13
N THR A 46 32.16 -10.35 -6.21
CA THR A 46 32.74 -10.10 -7.53
C THR A 46 32.30 -8.70 -7.99
N PRO A 47 33.19 -7.85 -8.52
CA PRO A 47 32.82 -6.50 -8.96
C PRO A 47 31.90 -6.59 -10.17
N VAL A 48 30.60 -6.35 -9.95
CA VAL A 48 29.64 -6.07 -11.03
C VAL A 48 29.82 -4.62 -11.47
N SER A 49 30.17 -4.44 -12.74
CA SER A 49 30.35 -3.17 -13.44
C SER A 49 29.19 -2.19 -13.23
N PRO A 50 29.44 -0.86 -13.24
CA PRO A 50 28.39 0.13 -13.03
C PRO A 50 27.37 0.11 -14.18
N LEU A 51 26.09 0.06 -13.80
CA LEU A 51 24.93 0.15 -14.68
C LEU A 51 24.95 1.51 -15.43
N SER A 52 24.72 1.48 -16.75
CA SER A 52 24.63 2.66 -17.59
C SER A 52 23.64 3.67 -17.02
N GLN A 53 24.10 4.89 -16.77
CA GLN A 53 23.29 5.99 -16.24
C GLN A 53 22.09 6.23 -17.17
N LEU A 54 20.86 6.11 -16.64
CA LEU A 54 19.67 6.54 -17.35
C LEU A 54 19.73 8.06 -17.52
N THR A 55 19.84 8.51 -18.77
CA THR A 55 19.57 9.89 -19.16
C THR A 55 18.11 10.24 -18.89
N ALA A 56 17.87 11.41 -18.30
CA ALA A 56 16.52 11.93 -18.09
C ALA A 56 15.90 12.27 -19.46
N VAL A 57 14.87 11.54 -19.86
CA VAL A 57 14.00 11.96 -20.98
C VAL A 57 13.05 13.02 -20.42
N ILE A 58 13.38 14.27 -20.72
CA ILE A 58 12.49 15.43 -20.58
C ILE A 58 11.59 15.41 -21.81
N ASP A 59 10.35 14.97 -21.64
CA ASP A 59 9.16 15.51 -22.31
C ASP A 59 7.93 14.74 -21.82
N VAL A 60 7.22 15.30 -20.84
CA VAL A 60 5.88 14.86 -20.46
C VAL A 60 4.90 15.82 -21.13
N PRO A 61 4.10 15.39 -22.13
CA PRO A 61 3.01 16.21 -22.60
C PRO A 61 1.97 16.35 -21.49
N SER A 62 1.59 17.59 -21.19
CA SER A 62 0.46 17.94 -20.32
C SER A 62 -0.82 17.28 -20.86
N SER A 63 -1.31 16.24 -20.20
CA SER A 63 -2.62 15.67 -20.52
C SER A 63 -3.73 16.57 -19.98
N SER A 64 -4.60 17.02 -20.90
CA SER A 64 -5.76 17.86 -20.59
C SER A 64 -6.72 17.17 -19.62
N LEU A 65 -7.28 17.95 -18.69
CA LEU A 65 -8.21 17.51 -17.64
C LEU A 65 -9.61 17.14 -18.15
N ASP A 66 -9.85 17.20 -19.46
CA ASP A 66 -11.19 17.10 -20.04
C ASP A 66 -11.72 15.66 -20.14
N HIS A 67 -10.86 14.64 -20.01
CA HIS A 67 -11.26 13.24 -20.18
C HIS A 67 -11.60 12.51 -18.86
N VAL A 68 -11.47 13.19 -17.72
CA VAL A 68 -11.58 12.57 -16.37
C VAL A 68 -13.03 12.18 -16.03
N SER A 69 -14.03 12.72 -16.73
CA SER A 69 -15.46 12.55 -16.39
C SER A 69 -16.06 11.19 -16.80
N ALA A 70 -15.59 10.59 -17.90
CA ALA A 70 -16.25 9.40 -18.46
C ALA A 70 -15.89 8.08 -17.77
N ALA A 71 -14.71 7.99 -17.12
CA ALA A 71 -14.24 6.76 -16.48
C ALA A 71 -14.79 6.55 -15.05
N LEU A 72 -15.58 7.49 -14.53
CA LEU A 72 -16.09 7.51 -13.16
C LEU A 72 -17.36 6.66 -12.94
N SER A 73 -17.95 6.10 -13.99
CA SER A 73 -19.29 5.49 -13.92
C SER A 73 -19.32 3.97 -13.70
N GLU A 74 -18.19 3.26 -13.76
CA GLU A 74 -18.18 1.79 -13.69
C GLU A 74 -17.53 1.29 -12.39
N LEU A 75 -18.38 0.87 -11.45
CA LEU A 75 -17.97 0.25 -10.19
C LEU A 75 -17.50 -1.19 -10.43
N TYR A 76 -16.25 -1.36 -10.88
CA TYR A 76 -15.71 -2.71 -11.14
C TYR A 76 -15.24 -3.39 -9.84
N ILE A 77 -16.02 -4.38 -9.40
CA ILE A 77 -15.71 -5.33 -8.32
C ILE A 77 -15.05 -6.56 -8.96
N HIS A 78 -13.74 -6.75 -8.75
CA HIS A 78 -13.07 -8.00 -9.10
C HIS A 78 -13.22 -8.99 -7.94
N VAL A 79 -14.03 -10.03 -8.12
CA VAL A 79 -14.15 -11.13 -7.16
C VAL A 79 -12.86 -11.94 -7.20
N VAL A 80 -12.12 -11.98 -6.08
CA VAL A 80 -10.94 -12.84 -5.95
C VAL A 80 -11.41 -14.28 -5.73
N THR A 81 -11.12 -15.16 -6.68
CA THR A 81 -11.13 -16.61 -6.44
C THR A 81 -9.92 -16.96 -5.55
N PRO A 82 -10.09 -17.69 -4.44
CA PRO A 82 -8.97 -18.13 -3.62
C PRO A 82 -8.06 -19.03 -4.46
N HIS A 83 -6.84 -18.57 -4.77
CA HIS A 83 -5.80 -19.46 -5.27
C HIS A 83 -5.20 -20.19 -4.06
N PRO A 84 -5.00 -21.52 -4.11
CA PRO A 84 -4.39 -22.26 -3.01
C PRO A 84 -3.01 -21.67 -2.67
N PRO A 85 -2.61 -21.64 -1.38
CA PRO A 85 -1.27 -21.24 -1.00
C PRO A 85 -0.29 -22.19 -1.67
N SER A 86 0.62 -21.65 -2.49
CA SER A 86 1.74 -22.41 -3.02
C SER A 86 2.59 -22.91 -1.85
N GLU A 87 2.84 -24.22 -1.82
CA GLU A 87 3.62 -24.87 -0.76
C GLU A 87 5.01 -24.21 -0.61
N PRO A 88 5.48 -23.98 0.63
CA PRO A 88 6.83 -23.51 0.86
C PRO A 88 7.81 -24.64 0.48
N GLN A 89 8.45 -24.49 -0.68
CA GLN A 89 9.50 -25.39 -1.15
C GLN A 89 10.69 -25.35 -0.15
N PRO A 90 11.05 -26.47 0.48
CA PRO A 90 12.15 -26.50 1.44
C PRO A 90 13.49 -26.51 0.68
N GLY A 91 14.32 -25.49 0.89
CA GLY A 91 15.71 -25.48 0.41
C GLY A 91 16.07 -24.46 -0.67
N GLY A 92 15.20 -23.51 -1.01
CA GLY A 92 15.59 -22.39 -1.86
C GLY A 92 16.45 -21.39 -1.10
N GLU A 93 17.70 -21.18 -1.53
CA GLU A 93 18.46 -19.98 -1.17
C GLU A 93 17.54 -18.76 -1.25
N VAL A 94 17.53 -17.93 -0.19
CA VAL A 94 16.78 -16.66 -0.20
C VAL A 94 17.42 -15.79 -1.28
N LYS A 95 16.87 -15.86 -2.50
CA LYS A 95 17.27 -14.97 -3.59
C LYS A 95 17.18 -13.54 -3.06
N ASN A 96 18.19 -12.72 -3.36
CA ASN A 96 18.30 -11.33 -2.90
C ASN A 96 17.02 -10.46 -3.12
N ASP A 97 16.08 -10.92 -3.96
CA ASP A 97 14.80 -10.27 -4.25
C ASP A 97 13.58 -10.73 -3.43
N ALA A 98 13.68 -11.77 -2.59
CA ALA A 98 12.52 -12.27 -1.84
C ALA A 98 11.93 -11.23 -0.86
N HIS A 99 12.71 -10.22 -0.50
CA HIS A 99 12.34 -9.17 0.44
C HIS A 99 12.56 -7.75 -0.12
N TYR A 100 12.12 -7.47 -1.36
CA TYR A 100 12.06 -6.10 -1.90
C TYR A 100 10.81 -5.31 -1.43
N LEU A 101 11.01 -4.15 -0.78
CA LEU A 101 9.98 -3.19 -0.29
C LEU A 101 8.76 -3.80 0.42
N LEU A 102 7.55 -3.76 -0.15
CA LEU A 102 6.33 -4.42 0.34
C LEU A 102 5.81 -5.44 -0.67
N THR A 103 6.67 -5.90 -1.60
CA THR A 103 6.31 -6.91 -2.60
C THR A 103 5.76 -8.16 -1.92
N SER A 104 4.69 -8.72 -2.49
CA SER A 104 3.98 -9.90 -1.99
C SER A 104 3.34 -9.76 -0.59
N LEU A 105 3.30 -8.55 -0.02
CA LEU A 105 2.61 -8.29 1.25
C LEU A 105 1.21 -7.71 1.04
N ALA A 106 0.27 -8.16 1.87
CA ALA A 106 -1.04 -7.57 2.03
C ALA A 106 -1.04 -6.58 3.21
N LEU A 107 -1.67 -5.42 3.02
CA LEU A 107 -1.87 -4.42 4.06
C LEU A 107 -3.32 -4.46 4.56
N PHE A 108 -3.49 -4.48 5.88
CA PHE A 108 -4.78 -4.26 6.53
C PHE A 108 -4.73 -2.93 7.28
N THR A 109 -5.69 -2.05 7.01
CA THR A 109 -5.79 -0.72 7.65
C THR A 109 -7.23 -0.45 8.06
N THR A 110 -7.44 0.35 9.10
CA THR A 110 -8.79 0.71 9.56
C THR A 110 -9.48 1.64 8.56
N HIS A 111 -8.80 2.73 8.21
CA HIS A 111 -9.32 3.75 7.30
C HIS A 111 -8.68 3.60 5.92
N GLU A 112 -9.41 4.02 4.89
CA GLU A 112 -8.90 4.13 3.54
C GLU A 112 -7.60 4.96 3.52
N PRO A 113 -6.55 4.52 2.81
CA PRO A 113 -5.36 5.33 2.65
C PRO A 113 -5.70 6.65 1.96
N CYS A 114 -5.26 7.78 2.53
CA CYS A 114 -5.35 9.06 1.83
C CYS A 114 -4.41 9.08 0.61
N ILE A 115 -4.56 10.04 -0.31
CA ILE A 115 -3.75 10.14 -1.55
C ILE A 115 -2.24 10.00 -1.30
N MET A 116 -1.70 10.66 -0.28
CA MET A 116 -0.28 10.55 0.10
C MET A 116 0.11 9.11 0.45
N CYS A 117 -0.68 8.47 1.30
CA CYS A 117 -0.44 7.09 1.73
C CYS A 117 -0.64 6.10 0.58
N SER A 118 -1.64 6.30 -0.28
CA SER A 118 -1.87 5.50 -1.48
C SER A 118 -0.69 5.56 -2.44
N MET A 119 -0.09 6.74 -2.63
CA MET A 119 1.10 6.92 -3.46
C MET A 119 2.35 6.32 -2.81
N ALA A 120 2.49 6.43 -1.49
CA ALA A 120 3.59 5.78 -0.76
C ALA A 120 3.53 4.25 -0.90
N LEU A 121 2.33 3.66 -0.84
CA LEU A 121 2.12 2.23 -1.07
C LEU A 121 2.43 1.81 -2.51
N LEU A 122 2.09 2.66 -3.47
CA LEU A 122 2.42 2.45 -4.88
C LEU A 122 3.93 2.37 -5.09
N HIS A 123 4.68 3.34 -4.56
CA HIS A 123 6.14 3.35 -4.60
C HIS A 123 6.76 2.20 -3.80
N SER A 124 6.03 1.69 -2.80
CA SER A 124 6.45 0.57 -1.95
C SER A 124 6.13 -0.81 -2.54
N ARG A 125 5.48 -0.89 -3.71
CA ARG A 125 5.16 -2.16 -4.38
C ARG A 125 4.27 -3.11 -3.56
N VAL A 126 3.36 -2.57 -2.73
CA VAL A 126 2.40 -3.42 -1.99
C VAL A 126 1.59 -4.29 -2.96
N LYS A 127 1.23 -5.51 -2.56
CA LYS A 127 0.42 -6.42 -3.40
C LYS A 127 -1.05 -6.01 -3.38
N GLU A 128 -1.59 -5.83 -2.18
CA GLU A 128 -3.01 -5.58 -1.97
C GLU A 128 -3.27 -4.85 -0.65
N VAL A 129 -4.34 -4.08 -0.60
CA VAL A 129 -4.77 -3.28 0.55
C VAL A 129 -6.21 -3.61 0.90
N PHE A 130 -6.47 -3.83 2.18
CA PHE A 130 -7.79 -4.01 2.76
C PHE A 130 -8.07 -2.86 3.74
N TYR A 131 -9.19 -2.16 3.56
CA TYR A 131 -9.63 -1.13 4.49
C TYR A 131 -11.10 -1.29 4.89
N LEU A 132 -11.48 -0.73 6.04
CA LEU A 132 -12.83 -0.87 6.61
C LEU A 132 -13.67 0.39 6.42
N ILE A 133 -13.08 1.57 6.64
CA ILE A 133 -13.79 2.85 6.63
C ILE A 133 -13.33 3.69 5.42
N PRO A 134 -14.20 3.97 4.45
CA PRO A 134 -13.91 4.90 3.35
C PRO A 134 -13.61 6.32 3.86
N MET A 135 -12.73 7.05 3.15
CA MET A 135 -12.38 8.44 3.44
C MET A 135 -12.84 9.34 2.30
N THR A 136 -14.04 9.89 2.40
CA THR A 136 -14.72 10.64 1.32
C THR A 136 -13.97 11.87 0.83
N LYS A 137 -13.26 12.58 1.72
CA LYS A 137 -12.61 13.85 1.41
C LYS A 137 -11.13 13.68 1.04
N THR A 138 -10.48 12.63 1.53
CA THR A 138 -9.02 12.47 1.38
C THR A 138 -8.58 11.14 0.77
N GLY A 139 -9.49 10.18 0.61
CA GLY A 139 -9.22 8.80 0.21
C GLY A 139 -8.67 8.66 -1.21
N GLY A 140 -7.54 7.95 -1.33
CA GLY A 140 -6.85 7.70 -2.60
C GLY A 140 -7.05 6.28 -3.15
N CYS A 141 -7.96 5.51 -2.56
CA CYS A 141 -8.18 4.08 -2.86
C CYS A 141 -9.64 3.80 -3.24
N GLY A 142 -10.35 4.78 -3.80
CA GLY A 142 -11.70 4.59 -4.34
C GLY A 142 -12.72 5.63 -3.90
N SER A 143 -12.45 6.42 -2.84
CA SER A 143 -13.37 7.49 -2.45
C SER A 143 -13.22 8.75 -3.31
N LEU A 144 -12.19 9.57 -3.06
CA LEU A 144 -11.98 10.79 -3.86
C LEU A 144 -11.32 10.47 -5.21
N THR A 145 -10.37 9.54 -5.19
CA THR A 145 -9.69 9.05 -6.39
C THR A 145 -9.19 7.63 -6.16
N CYS A 146 -8.68 6.99 -7.21
CA CYS A 146 -8.04 5.68 -7.13
C CYS A 146 -6.62 5.79 -7.69
N VAL A 147 -5.66 6.17 -6.84
CA VAL A 147 -4.23 6.31 -7.18
C VAL A 147 -3.66 5.10 -7.92
N PRO A 148 -3.87 3.84 -7.49
CA PRO A 148 -3.34 2.67 -8.21
C PRO A 148 -3.98 2.43 -9.59
N ARG A 149 -5.04 3.16 -9.97
CA ARG A 149 -5.71 3.06 -11.27
C ARG A 149 -5.38 4.22 -12.22
N LEU A 150 -4.61 5.22 -11.78
CA LEU A 150 -4.22 6.33 -12.65
C LEU A 150 -3.44 5.82 -13.88
N GLU A 151 -3.61 6.45 -15.04
CA GLU A 151 -2.95 5.99 -16.27
C GLU A 151 -1.43 6.16 -16.24
N GLY A 152 -0.95 7.22 -15.56
CA GLY A 152 0.48 7.54 -15.45
C GLY A 152 1.27 6.72 -14.43
N VAL A 153 0.63 5.77 -13.73
CA VAL A 153 1.33 4.94 -12.73
C VAL A 153 1.61 3.54 -13.25
N ASN A 154 2.84 3.07 -13.01
CA ASN A 154 3.30 1.77 -13.47
C ASN A 154 2.92 0.64 -12.50
N HIS A 155 3.20 0.80 -11.21
CA HIS A 155 2.81 -0.19 -10.21
C HIS A 155 1.33 -0.08 -9.88
N ARG A 156 0.63 -1.22 -9.81
CA ARG A 156 -0.78 -1.32 -9.44
C ARG A 156 -0.95 -2.36 -8.34
N TYR A 157 -1.83 -2.09 -7.40
CA TYR A 157 -2.16 -3.00 -6.31
C TYR A 157 -3.67 -3.13 -6.17
N THR A 158 -4.10 -4.30 -5.68
CA THR A 158 -5.53 -4.56 -5.46
C THR A 158 -6.01 -3.77 -4.26
N VAL A 159 -7.20 -3.16 -4.40
CA VAL A 159 -7.86 -2.46 -3.32
C VAL A 159 -9.14 -3.20 -2.98
N ASN A 160 -9.27 -3.58 -1.72
CA ASN A 160 -10.38 -4.35 -1.19
C ASN A 160 -11.04 -3.56 -0.05
N VAL A 161 -12.35 -3.41 -0.11
CA VAL A 161 -13.15 -2.84 0.97
C VAL A 161 -13.74 -3.99 1.78
N TRP A 162 -13.47 -4.01 3.07
CA TRP A 162 -14.04 -5.02 3.94
C TRP A 162 -15.53 -4.77 4.13
N LYS A 163 -16.35 -5.78 3.82
CA LYS A 163 -17.80 -5.72 4.01
C LYS A 163 -18.19 -6.47 5.28
N HIS A 164 -19.05 -5.86 6.09
CA HIS A 164 -19.64 -6.54 7.23
C HIS A 164 -21.03 -7.08 6.84
N ALA A 165 -21.28 -8.38 7.08
CA ALA A 165 -22.56 -9.04 6.77
C ALA A 165 -23.10 -8.83 5.33
N GLY A 166 -22.21 -8.62 4.35
CA GLY A 166 -22.58 -8.33 2.96
C GLY A 166 -23.03 -6.89 2.68
N ALA A 167 -23.15 -6.05 3.71
CA ALA A 167 -23.46 -4.63 3.58
C ALA A 167 -22.19 -3.79 3.36
N TRP A 168 -22.34 -2.72 2.57
CA TRP A 168 -21.32 -1.70 2.34
C TRP A 168 -21.30 -0.64 3.45
N ASP A 169 -22.42 -0.52 4.16
CA ASP A 169 -22.53 0.34 5.33
C ASP A 169 -21.97 -0.40 6.55
N THR A 170 -20.81 0.08 7.02
CA THR A 170 -20.14 -0.44 8.21
C THR A 170 -20.45 0.40 9.45
N SER A 171 -21.29 1.43 9.36
CA SER A 171 -21.53 2.39 10.46
C SER A 171 -22.09 1.72 11.72
N GLU A 172 -23.02 0.77 11.59
CA GLU A 172 -23.56 0.00 12.71
C GLU A 172 -22.49 -0.90 13.33
N TRP A 173 -21.71 -1.62 12.52
CA TRP A 173 -20.62 -2.45 13.01
C TRP A 173 -19.51 -1.63 13.71
N VAL A 174 -19.19 -0.44 13.19
CA VAL A 174 -18.25 0.50 13.80
C VAL A 174 -18.72 0.91 15.20
N LYS A 175 -20.02 1.21 15.35
CA LYS A 175 -20.62 1.52 16.67
C LYS A 175 -20.60 0.31 17.61
N GLU A 176 -21.02 -0.86 17.14
CA GLU A 176 -21.10 -2.11 17.94
C GLU A 176 -19.73 -2.60 18.39
N SER A 177 -18.70 -2.44 17.55
CA SER A 177 -17.31 -2.81 17.88
C SER A 177 -16.63 -1.83 18.85
N GLY A 178 -17.31 -0.74 19.24
CA GLY A 178 -16.75 0.31 20.08
C GLY A 178 -15.68 1.15 19.38
N LEU A 179 -15.61 1.11 18.04
CA LEU A 179 -14.66 1.86 17.25
C LEU A 179 -15.14 3.32 17.10
N ALA A 180 -14.54 4.24 17.87
CA ALA A 180 -14.83 5.66 17.75
C ALA A 180 -14.04 6.28 16.58
N VAL A 181 -14.75 6.71 15.54
CA VAL A 181 -14.17 7.42 14.39
C VAL A 181 -14.43 8.92 14.55
N GLU A 182 -13.37 9.70 14.79
CA GLU A 182 -13.48 11.17 14.85
C GLU A 182 -13.70 11.72 13.43
N GLU A 183 -14.66 12.64 13.25
CA GLU A 183 -14.89 13.28 11.93
C GLU A 183 -13.64 14.01 11.41
N ALA A 184 -12.82 14.51 12.32
CA ALA A 184 -11.53 15.14 12.02
C ALA A 184 -10.51 14.18 11.37
N CYS A 185 -10.76 12.87 11.33
CA CYS A 185 -9.87 11.93 10.66
C CYS A 185 -9.86 12.10 9.14
N ASP A 186 -10.97 12.53 8.52
CA ASP A 186 -11.11 12.78 7.08
C ASP A 186 -11.03 14.29 6.73
N ALA A 187 -10.40 15.09 7.60
CA ALA A 187 -10.20 16.52 7.39
C ALA A 187 -8.86 16.86 6.72
#